data_AF-A0A3B4AFJ9-F1
#
_entry.id   AF-A0A3B4AFJ9-F1
#
_cell.length_a   1.000
_cell.length_b   1.000
_cell.length_c   1.000
_cell.angle_alpha   90.00
_cell.angle_beta   90.00
_cell.angle_gamma   90.00
#
_symmetry.space_group_name_H-M   'P 1'
#
loop_
_entity.id
_entity.type
_entity.pdbx_description
1 polymer ?
#
loop_
_entity_poly.entity_id
_entity_poly.type
_entity_poly.pdbx_seq_one_letter_code
_entity_poly.pdbx_strand_id
1 'polypeptide(L)'
;MGAFYCSVCKQTTFSGKSHIFGKSHQGRLRVVLLKFLEKVKEARRMLKKPQVETFDCTQHNQKFWCYCCELEVDRNVTDGNMAVLYAGLIEHMATQEHRKSTHKFWWENKADQKLKDKFFFSNEEIDRFKAEVEKALGTFVEKEDDFIKQEAEFIRNQEKHRQEFLKSLTEVCLPRMQWQYPRIKFTGLLFCFYI
;
A
#
# COMPACT_ATOMS: atom_id res chain seq x y z
N MET A 1 -14.20 -16.23 -46.09
CA MET A 1 -13.92 -15.12 -45.16
C MET A 1 -14.22 -15.60 -43.76
N GLY A 2 -13.23 -15.67 -42.88
CA GLY A 2 -13.40 -16.22 -41.53
C GLY A 2 -13.83 -15.15 -40.52
N ALA A 3 -14.63 -15.55 -39.53
CA ALA A 3 -14.95 -14.72 -38.38
C ALA A 3 -13.66 -14.42 -37.58
N PHE A 4 -13.48 -13.16 -37.19
CA PHE A 4 -12.32 -12.69 -36.42
C PHE A 4 -12.78 -11.90 -35.21
N TYR A 5 -12.36 -12.29 -34.00
CA TYR A 5 -12.65 -11.51 -32.80
C TYR A 5 -11.61 -10.42 -32.57
N CYS A 6 -12.06 -9.18 -32.39
CA CYS A 6 -11.19 -8.04 -32.11
C CYS A 6 -11.18 -7.70 -30.62
N SER A 7 -10.03 -7.81 -29.94
CA SER A 7 -9.89 -7.53 -28.51
C SER A 7 -10.07 -6.04 -28.16
N VAL A 8 -9.81 -5.13 -29.11
CA VAL A 8 -10.03 -3.68 -28.95
C VAL A 8 -11.50 -3.30 -29.13
N CYS A 9 -12.18 -3.89 -30.12
CA CYS A 9 -13.59 -3.59 -30.41
C CYS A 9 -14.58 -4.44 -29.59
N LYS A 10 -14.10 -5.50 -28.92
CA LYS A 10 -14.90 -6.47 -28.15
C LYS A 10 -16.04 -7.07 -28.97
N GLN A 11 -15.78 -7.34 -30.25
CA GLN A 11 -16.78 -7.88 -31.18
C GLN A 11 -16.13 -8.79 -32.22
N THR A 12 -16.89 -9.77 -32.68
CA THR A 12 -16.53 -10.61 -33.82
C THR A 12 -16.88 -9.87 -35.11
N THR A 13 -15.92 -9.77 -36.02
CA THR A 13 -16.08 -9.16 -37.34
C THR A 13 -15.95 -10.22 -38.42
N PHE A 14 -16.81 -10.15 -39.43
CA PHE A 14 -16.79 -11.09 -40.57
C PHE A 14 -15.97 -10.56 -41.76
N SER A 15 -15.54 -9.30 -41.69
CA SER A 15 -14.68 -8.64 -42.68
C SER A 15 -13.19 -9.02 -42.52
N GLY A 16 -12.86 -9.92 -41.60
CA GLY A 16 -11.50 -10.36 -41.33
C GLY A 16 -10.59 -9.24 -40.83
N LYS A 17 -9.29 -9.29 -41.20
CA LYS A 17 -8.28 -8.31 -40.76
C LYS A 17 -8.44 -6.92 -41.37
N SER A 18 -9.32 -6.75 -42.38
CA SER A 18 -9.59 -5.43 -42.98
C SER A 18 -10.23 -4.45 -41.97
N HIS A 19 -10.97 -4.94 -40.97
CA HIS A 19 -11.66 -4.08 -40.00
C HIS A 19 -10.69 -3.20 -39.19
N ILE A 20 -9.44 -3.63 -39.03
CA ILE A 20 -8.39 -2.92 -38.28
C ILE A 20 -8.10 -1.55 -38.90
N PHE A 21 -8.24 -1.43 -40.22
CA PHE A 21 -8.04 -0.18 -40.94
C PHE A 21 -9.28 0.73 -40.92
N GLY A 22 -10.42 0.24 -40.43
CA GLY A 22 -11.67 0.99 -40.38
C GLY A 22 -11.63 2.14 -39.36
N LYS A 23 -12.26 3.28 -39.72
CA LYS A 23 -12.34 4.47 -38.85
C LYS A 23 -12.93 4.17 -37.47
N SER A 24 -13.91 3.27 -37.38
CA SER A 24 -14.49 2.86 -36.10
C SER A 24 -13.49 2.14 -35.19
N HIS A 25 -12.67 1.24 -35.75
CA HIS A 25 -11.64 0.55 -34.97
C HIS A 25 -10.58 1.55 -34.51
N GLN A 26 -10.04 2.35 -35.43
CA GLN A 26 -9.01 3.35 -35.13
C GLN A 26 -9.47 4.40 -34.11
N GLY A 27 -10.74 4.83 -34.19
CA GLY A 27 -11.33 5.72 -33.19
C GLY A 27 -11.38 5.09 -31.79
N ARG A 28 -11.84 3.84 -31.68
CA ARG A 28 -11.86 3.11 -30.39
C ARG A 28 -10.46 2.86 -29.86
N LEU A 29 -9.54 2.41 -30.71
CA LEU A 29 -8.14 2.18 -30.38
C LEU A 29 -7.49 3.45 -29.80
N ARG A 30 -7.71 4.60 -30.43
CA ARG A 30 -7.21 5.88 -29.93
C ARG A 30 -7.73 6.20 -28.53
N VAL A 31 -9.03 6.04 -28.29
CA VAL A 31 -9.63 6.29 -26.96
C VAL A 31 -9.04 5.36 -25.90
N VAL A 32 -8.90 4.07 -26.23
CA VAL A 32 -8.31 3.07 -25.32
C VAL A 32 -6.86 3.42 -24.99
N LEU A 33 -6.05 3.74 -26.00
CA LEU A 33 -4.65 4.10 -25.81
C LEU A 33 -4.49 5.41 -25.04
N LEU A 34 -5.33 6.41 -25.27
CA LEU A 34 -5.29 7.66 -24.50
C LEU A 34 -5.64 7.43 -23.03
N LYS A 35 -6.69 6.65 -22.74
CA LYS A 35 -7.03 6.28 -21.35
C LYS A 35 -5.92 5.49 -20.67
N PHE A 36 -5.28 4.58 -21.41
CA PHE A 36 -4.15 3.82 -20.88
C PHE A 36 -2.93 4.72 -20.64
N LEU A 37 -2.66 5.66 -21.54
CA LEU A 37 -1.58 6.63 -21.43
C LEU A 37 -1.73 7.52 -20.19
N GLU A 38 -2.95 7.92 -19.82
CA GLU A 38 -3.15 8.71 -18.59
C GLU A 38 -2.68 7.95 -17.34
N LYS A 39 -2.93 6.64 -17.25
CA LYS A 39 -2.41 5.80 -16.15
C LYS A 39 -0.88 5.74 -16.16
N VAL A 40 -0.27 5.63 -17.34
CA VAL A 40 1.19 5.62 -17.48
C VAL A 40 1.79 6.98 -17.09
N LYS A 41 1.11 8.09 -17.40
CA LYS A 41 1.54 9.43 -16.97
C LYS A 41 1.45 9.60 -15.47
N GLU A 42 0.40 9.09 -14.81
CA GLU A 42 0.30 9.08 -13.35
C GLU A 42 1.48 8.35 -12.73
N ALA A 43 1.77 7.14 -13.19
CA ALA A 43 2.94 6.38 -12.74
C ALA A 43 4.26 7.12 -12.99
N ARG A 44 4.40 7.78 -14.14
CA ARG A 44 5.60 8.56 -14.47
C ARG A 44 5.83 9.75 -13.52
N ARG A 45 4.78 10.30 -12.88
CA ARG A 45 4.94 11.33 -11.84
C ARG A 45 5.58 10.76 -10.57
N MET A 46 5.32 9.49 -10.28
CA MET A 46 5.87 8.79 -9.11
C MET A 46 7.38 8.53 -9.22
N LEU A 47 7.96 8.59 -10.42
CA LEU A 47 9.41 8.46 -10.61
C LEU A 47 10.22 9.48 -9.81
N LYS A 48 9.69 10.69 -9.61
CA LYS A 48 10.39 11.77 -8.90
C LYS A 48 10.16 11.75 -7.39
N LYS A 49 9.01 11.23 -6.97
CA LYS A 49 8.59 11.21 -5.57
C LYS A 49 7.73 9.96 -5.35
N PRO A 50 8.35 8.80 -5.13
CA PRO A 50 7.61 7.59 -4.80
C PRO A 50 6.84 7.81 -3.50
N GLN A 51 5.68 7.16 -3.40
CA GLN A 51 4.85 7.19 -2.20
C GLN A 51 4.84 5.78 -1.62
N VAL A 52 5.18 5.73 -0.34
CA VAL A 52 5.16 4.53 0.49
C VAL A 52 4.11 4.78 1.57
N GLU A 53 3.19 3.84 1.71
CA GLU A 53 2.10 3.91 2.67
C GLU A 53 2.02 2.61 3.45
N THR A 54 1.42 2.66 4.65
CA THR A 54 1.03 1.46 5.40
C THR A 54 0.05 0.64 4.57
N PHE A 55 0.19 -0.69 4.58
CA PHE A 55 -0.63 -1.52 3.71
C PHE A 55 -2.11 -1.52 4.14
N ASP A 56 -2.98 -1.13 3.22
CA ASP A 56 -4.42 -1.30 3.31
C ASP A 56 -4.90 -2.13 2.11
N CYS A 57 -5.40 -3.33 2.38
CA CYS A 57 -5.86 -4.26 1.35
C CYS A 57 -7.00 -3.70 0.47
N THR A 58 -7.79 -2.75 0.97
CA THR A 58 -8.90 -2.13 0.22
C THR A 58 -8.39 -1.08 -0.77
N GLN A 59 -7.24 -0.46 -0.49
CA GLN A 59 -6.68 0.63 -1.28
C GLN A 59 -5.50 0.17 -2.16
N HIS A 60 -4.70 -0.79 -1.67
CA HIS A 60 -3.41 -1.13 -2.26
C HIS A 60 -3.43 -2.36 -3.16
N ASN A 61 -4.44 -3.24 -3.05
CA ASN A 61 -4.64 -4.37 -3.98
C ASN A 61 -5.35 -3.96 -5.29
N GLN A 62 -5.03 -2.77 -5.80
CA GLN A 62 -5.57 -2.31 -7.07
C GLN A 62 -4.82 -2.93 -8.24
N LYS A 63 -5.57 -3.38 -9.24
CA LYS A 63 -5.02 -3.91 -10.49
C LYS A 63 -5.35 -3.00 -11.66
N PHE A 64 -4.62 -3.15 -12.76
CA PHE A 64 -4.96 -2.54 -14.03
C PHE A 64 -4.80 -3.53 -15.18
N TRP A 65 -5.64 -3.35 -16.20
CA TRP A 65 -5.52 -4.09 -17.44
C TRP A 65 -4.47 -3.46 -18.36
N CYS A 66 -3.46 -4.24 -18.75
CA CYS A 66 -2.51 -3.86 -19.79
C CYS A 66 -3.02 -4.33 -21.15
N TYR A 67 -3.36 -3.39 -22.03
CA TYR A 67 -3.86 -3.71 -23.38
C TYR A 67 -2.80 -4.32 -24.30
N CYS A 68 -1.53 -3.98 -24.09
CA CYS A 68 -0.43 -4.52 -24.90
C CYS A 68 -0.16 -5.99 -24.59
N CYS A 69 -0.21 -6.36 -23.31
CA CYS A 69 0.08 -7.71 -22.83
C CYS A 69 -1.16 -8.59 -22.74
N GLU A 70 -2.35 -7.99 -22.75
CA GLU A 70 -3.62 -8.68 -22.49
C GLU A 70 -3.63 -9.38 -21.12
N LEU A 71 -3.06 -8.70 -20.11
CA LEU A 71 -2.92 -9.21 -18.75
C LEU A 71 -3.45 -8.20 -17.72
N GLU A 72 -3.95 -8.74 -16.61
CA GLU A 72 -4.22 -7.97 -15.41
C GLU A 72 -2.94 -7.92 -14.56
N VAL A 73 -2.53 -6.72 -14.18
CA VAL A 73 -1.25 -6.43 -13.52
C VAL A 73 -1.51 -5.64 -12.25
N ASP A 74 -0.78 -5.94 -11.18
CA ASP A 74 -0.85 -5.19 -9.94
C ASP A 74 -0.36 -3.75 -10.16
N ARG A 75 -1.13 -2.78 -9.67
CA ARG A 75 -0.76 -1.36 -9.77
C ARG A 75 0.42 -1.06 -8.83
N ASN A 76 0.36 -1.60 -7.62
CA ASN A 76 1.30 -1.33 -6.53
C ASN A 76 2.13 -2.58 -6.24
N VAL A 77 3.28 -2.39 -5.60
CA VAL A 77 4.05 -3.48 -4.99
C VAL A 77 3.81 -3.44 -3.48
N THR A 78 3.59 -4.58 -2.85
CA THR A 78 3.38 -4.68 -1.40
C THR A 78 4.11 -5.89 -0.81
N ASP A 79 4.53 -5.76 0.45
CA ASP A 79 5.08 -6.84 1.28
C ASP A 79 4.09 -7.32 2.37
N GLY A 80 2.86 -6.79 2.38
CA GLY A 80 1.82 -7.05 3.37
C GLY A 80 1.81 -6.08 4.55
N ASN A 81 2.87 -5.34 4.80
CA ASN A 81 2.94 -4.30 5.83
C ASN A 81 2.92 -2.89 5.25
N MET A 82 3.49 -2.73 4.05
CA MET A 82 3.55 -1.48 3.31
C MET A 82 3.25 -1.69 1.82
N ALA A 83 2.95 -0.59 1.14
CA ALA A 83 2.74 -0.56 -0.30
C ALA A 83 3.50 0.60 -0.93
N VAL A 84 4.19 0.32 -2.05
CA VAL A 84 4.78 1.33 -2.92
C VAL A 84 3.81 1.60 -4.07
N LEU A 85 3.22 2.79 -4.09
CA LEU A 85 2.19 3.14 -5.06
C LEU A 85 2.76 3.20 -6.49
N TYR A 86 2.01 2.65 -7.45
CA TYR A 86 2.36 2.57 -8.88
C TYR A 86 3.62 1.76 -9.23
N ALA A 87 4.33 1.19 -8.26
CA ALA A 87 5.55 0.43 -8.51
C ALA A 87 5.31 -0.76 -9.45
N GLY A 88 4.21 -1.51 -9.26
CA GLY A 88 3.89 -2.68 -10.07
C GLY A 88 3.62 -2.33 -11.54
N LEU A 89 2.96 -1.18 -11.78
CA LEU A 89 2.80 -0.64 -13.13
C LEU A 89 4.15 -0.28 -13.76
N ILE A 90 5.00 0.45 -13.03
CA ILE A 90 6.31 0.89 -13.51
C ILE A 90 7.20 -0.30 -13.85
N GLU A 91 7.28 -1.29 -12.96
CA GLU A 91 8.05 -2.52 -13.15
C GLU A 91 7.54 -3.29 -14.37
N HIS A 92 6.22 -3.48 -14.50
CA HIS A 92 5.64 -4.15 -15.65
C HIS A 92 5.98 -3.46 -16.97
N MET A 93 5.87 -2.12 -17.03
CA MET A 93 6.18 -1.34 -18.23
C MET A 93 7.67 -1.35 -18.60
N ALA A 94 8.55 -1.66 -17.64
CA ALA A 94 9.99 -1.81 -17.87
C ALA A 94 10.39 -3.21 -18.38
N THR A 95 9.52 -4.20 -18.29
CA THR A 95 9.83 -5.57 -18.70
C THR A 95 10.07 -5.71 -20.21
N GLN A 96 10.95 -6.65 -20.58
CA GLN A 96 11.21 -6.98 -21.99
C GLN A 96 9.99 -7.65 -22.63
N GLU A 97 9.20 -8.38 -21.84
CA GLU A 97 7.95 -9.02 -22.21
C GLU A 97 6.92 -7.98 -22.65
N HIS A 98 6.75 -6.91 -21.87
CA HIS A 98 5.88 -5.79 -22.24
C HIS A 98 6.37 -5.08 -23.49
N ARG A 99 7.69 -4.89 -23.64
CA ARG A 99 8.26 -4.30 -24.87
C ARG A 99 7.89 -5.12 -26.10
N LYS A 100 8.14 -6.43 -26.09
CA LYS A 100 7.78 -7.33 -27.20
C LYS A 100 6.28 -7.30 -27.50
N SER A 101 5.46 -7.38 -26.46
CA SER A 101 3.99 -7.38 -26.58
C SER A 101 3.46 -6.06 -27.13
N THR A 102 4.02 -4.93 -26.70
CA THR A 102 3.68 -3.60 -27.24
C THR A 102 4.05 -3.48 -28.71
N HIS A 103 5.21 -3.96 -29.13
CA HIS A 103 5.59 -3.99 -30.55
C HIS A 103 4.61 -4.81 -31.39
N LYS A 104 4.24 -6.00 -30.91
CA LYS A 104 3.24 -6.88 -31.55
C LYS A 104 1.87 -6.19 -31.63
N PHE A 105 1.38 -5.67 -30.51
CA PHE A 105 0.09 -4.98 -30.42
C PHE A 105 0.01 -3.79 -31.38
N TRP A 106 1.07 -2.96 -31.45
CA TRP A 106 1.13 -1.83 -32.38
C TRP A 106 1.04 -2.27 -33.84
N TRP A 107 1.77 -3.33 -34.19
CA TRP A 107 1.77 -3.88 -35.53
C TRP A 107 0.41 -4.46 -35.93
N GLU A 108 -0.20 -5.22 -35.02
CA GLU A 108 -1.48 -5.90 -35.25
C GLU A 108 -2.63 -4.90 -35.36
N ASN A 109 -2.69 -3.88 -34.49
CA ASN A 109 -3.80 -2.92 -34.45
C ASN A 109 -3.56 -1.65 -35.29
N LYS A 110 -2.40 -1.54 -35.96
CA LYS A 110 -2.00 -0.35 -36.73
C LYS A 110 -2.13 0.94 -35.91
N ALA A 111 -1.69 0.87 -34.66
CA ALA A 111 -1.74 2.00 -33.73
C ALA A 111 -0.79 3.14 -34.15
N ASP A 112 -1.09 4.36 -33.67
CA ASP A 112 -0.30 5.55 -33.94
C ASP A 112 1.13 5.40 -33.35
N GLN A 113 2.14 5.44 -34.22
CA GLN A 113 3.54 5.30 -33.83
C GLN A 113 4.00 6.44 -32.92
N LYS A 114 3.40 7.64 -33.01
CA LYS A 114 3.74 8.80 -32.16
C LYS A 114 3.45 8.58 -30.68
N LEU A 115 2.59 7.62 -30.36
CA LEU A 115 2.23 7.29 -28.99
C LEU A 115 3.06 6.16 -28.40
N LYS A 116 3.73 5.37 -29.25
CA LYS A 116 4.36 4.11 -28.85
C LYS A 116 5.42 4.27 -27.77
N ASP A 117 6.34 5.21 -27.96
CA ASP A 117 7.48 5.41 -27.05
C ASP A 117 7.05 5.87 -25.65
N LYS A 118 5.82 6.38 -25.51
CA LYS A 118 5.27 6.82 -24.22
C LYS A 118 4.90 5.66 -23.29
N PHE A 119 4.86 4.43 -23.80
CA PHE A 119 4.53 3.22 -23.04
C PHE A 119 5.75 2.43 -22.56
N PHE A 120 6.94 3.02 -22.71
CA PHE A 120 8.19 2.44 -22.21
C PHE A 120 8.79 3.32 -21.13
N PHE A 121 9.50 2.68 -20.20
CA PHE A 121 10.38 3.34 -19.25
C PHE A 121 11.82 2.96 -19.59
N SER A 122 12.73 3.93 -19.53
CA SER A 122 14.16 3.64 -19.75
C SER A 122 14.77 3.01 -18.50
N ASN A 123 15.89 2.29 -18.65
CA ASN A 123 16.58 1.69 -17.50
C ASN A 123 16.99 2.78 -16.50
N GLU A 124 17.44 3.93 -16.98
CA GLU A 124 17.82 5.07 -16.14
C GLU A 124 16.63 5.67 -15.37
N GLU A 125 15.41 5.60 -15.92
CA GLU A 125 14.20 5.99 -15.20
C GLU A 125 13.90 5.02 -14.06
N ILE A 126 14.07 3.72 -14.31
CA ILE A 126 13.83 2.66 -13.34
C ILE A 126 14.87 2.65 -12.22
N ASP A 127 16.14 2.81 -12.56
CA ASP A 127 17.22 2.83 -11.57
C ASP A 127 17.09 4.04 -10.63
N ARG A 128 16.75 5.22 -11.19
CA ARG A 128 16.43 6.40 -10.37
C ARG A 128 15.20 6.17 -9.49
N PHE A 129 14.15 5.56 -10.03
CA PHE A 129 12.96 5.24 -9.25
C PHE A 129 13.28 4.32 -8.07
N LYS A 130 14.06 3.26 -8.29
CA LYS A 130 14.50 2.34 -7.22
C LYS A 130 15.27 3.08 -6.13
N ALA A 131 16.21 3.95 -6.51
CA ALA A 131 16.97 4.74 -5.55
C ALA A 131 16.08 5.71 -4.73
N GLU A 132 15.08 6.35 -5.36
CA GLU A 132 14.14 7.21 -4.64
C GLU A 132 13.17 6.40 -3.77
N VAL A 133 12.78 5.18 -4.18
CA VAL A 133 11.96 4.28 -3.38
C VAL A 133 12.72 3.86 -2.12
N GLU A 134 13.99 3.51 -2.24
CA GLU A 134 14.84 3.17 -1.08
C GLU A 134 14.91 4.30 -0.07
N LYS A 135 15.08 5.55 -0.52
CA LYS A 135 15.04 6.74 0.35
C LYS A 135 13.68 6.94 1.01
N ALA A 136 12.59 6.79 0.24
CA ALA A 136 11.24 6.95 0.76
C ALA A 136 10.90 5.88 1.79
N LEU A 137 11.34 4.64 1.58
CA LEU A 137 11.23 3.53 2.53
C LEU A 137 11.99 3.85 3.82
N GLY A 138 13.24 4.30 3.73
CA GLY A 138 14.02 4.69 4.92
C GLY A 138 13.32 5.78 5.73
N THR A 139 12.85 6.83 5.05
CA THR A 139 12.11 7.93 5.70
C THR A 139 10.79 7.46 6.35
N PHE A 140 10.12 6.50 5.74
CA PHE A 140 8.88 5.94 6.26
C PHE A 140 9.15 5.13 7.54
N VAL A 141 10.16 4.25 7.53
CA VAL A 141 10.55 3.44 8.69
C VAL A 141 10.99 4.31 9.86
N GLU A 142 11.80 5.35 9.61
CA GLU A 142 12.23 6.29 10.66
C GLU A 142 11.04 6.97 11.35
N LYS A 143 10.01 7.37 10.58
CA LYS A 143 8.80 7.98 11.14
C LYS A 143 7.98 7.02 11.98
N GLU A 144 7.82 5.78 11.52
CA GLU A 144 7.13 4.73 12.27
C GLU A 144 7.86 4.44 13.59
N ASP A 145 9.18 4.34 13.57
CA ASP A 145 10.00 4.13 14.76
C ASP A 145 9.86 5.27 15.77
N ASP A 146 9.86 6.52 15.29
CA ASP A 146 9.69 7.69 16.15
C ASP A 146 8.29 7.77 16.74
N PHE A 147 7.26 7.38 15.97
CA PHE A 147 5.90 7.25 16.48
C PHE A 147 5.80 6.21 17.59
N ILE A 148 6.40 5.02 17.39
CA ILE A 148 6.43 3.95 18.41
C ILE A 148 7.15 4.43 19.68
N LYS A 149 8.27 5.14 19.57
CA LYS A 149 9.00 5.68 20.74
C LYS A 149 8.15 6.67 21.53
N GLN A 150 7.46 7.59 20.84
CA GLN A 150 6.59 8.59 21.48
C GLN A 150 5.42 7.92 22.21
N GLU A 151 4.77 6.93 21.58
CA GLU A 151 3.66 6.20 22.19
C GLU A 151 4.12 5.41 23.42
N ALA A 152 5.29 4.75 23.35
CA ALA A 152 5.86 4.04 24.48
C ALA A 152 6.21 4.98 25.65
N GLU A 153 6.69 6.19 25.36
CA GLU A 153 6.94 7.21 26.39
C GLU A 153 5.64 7.71 27.03
N PHE A 154 4.60 7.94 26.23
CA PHE A 154 3.28 8.30 26.73
C PHE A 154 2.72 7.24 27.69
N ILE A 155 2.76 5.96 27.31
CA ILE A 155 2.31 4.85 28.15
C ILE A 155 3.11 4.80 29.47
N ARG A 156 4.43 4.93 29.41
CA ARG A 156 5.30 4.94 30.61
C ARG A 156 4.95 6.10 31.56
N ASN A 157 4.71 7.29 31.01
CA ASN A 157 4.33 8.47 31.79
C ASN A 157 2.95 8.32 32.43
N GLN A 158 1.99 7.74 31.69
CA GLN A 158 0.66 7.47 32.20
C GLN A 158 0.68 6.45 33.36
N GLU A 159 1.45 5.37 33.22
CA GLU A 159 1.58 4.37 34.28
C GLU A 159 2.31 4.93 35.51
N LYS A 160 3.35 5.74 35.30
CA LYS A 160 4.03 6.45 36.40
C LYS A 160 3.06 7.35 37.18
N HIS A 161 2.28 8.16 36.48
CA HIS A 161 1.28 9.03 37.09
C HIS A 161 0.22 8.21 37.86
N ARG A 162 -0.22 7.07 37.32
CA ARG A 162 -1.16 6.17 37.99
C ARG A 162 -0.57 5.60 39.29
N GLN A 163 0.69 5.19 39.27
CA GLN A 163 1.39 4.68 40.46
C GLN A 163 1.60 5.74 41.53
N GLU A 164 1.97 6.97 41.14
CA GLU A 164 2.11 8.10 42.06
C GLU A 164 0.78 8.44 42.74
N PHE A 165 -0.32 8.49 41.98
CA PHE A 165 -1.65 8.68 42.52
C PHE A 165 -2.03 7.60 43.54
N LEU A 166 -1.86 6.31 43.21
CA LEU A 166 -2.15 5.21 44.12
C LEU A 166 -1.29 5.27 45.40
N LYS A 167 -0.01 5.62 45.29
CA LYS A 167 0.87 5.82 46.45
C LYS A 167 0.35 6.93 47.36
N SER A 168 -0.04 8.08 46.81
CA SER A 168 -0.60 9.19 47.59
C SER A 168 -1.88 8.79 48.34
N LEU A 169 -2.78 8.00 47.72
CA LEU A 169 -3.96 7.48 48.41
C LEU A 169 -3.60 6.57 49.57
N THR A 170 -2.57 5.74 49.38
CA THR A 170 -2.09 4.80 50.39
C THR A 170 -1.43 5.52 51.56
N GLU A 171 -0.61 6.54 51.29
CA GLU A 171 0.04 7.39 52.31
C GLU A 171 -0.96 8.24 53.11
N VAL A 172 -2.08 8.65 52.52
CA VAL A 172 -3.14 9.43 53.20
C VAL A 172 -4.10 8.53 53.98
N CYS A 173 -4.35 7.29 53.54
CA CYS A 173 -5.28 6.37 54.21
C CYS A 173 -4.65 5.57 55.36
N LEU A 174 -3.34 5.34 55.37
CA LEU A 174 -2.66 4.54 56.40
C LEU A 174 -2.39 5.24 57.76
N PRO A 175 -2.32 6.58 57.90
CA PRO A 175 -2.16 7.20 59.22
C PRO A 175 -3.43 7.15 60.09
N ARG A 176 -4.59 6.79 59.52
CA ARG A 176 -5.90 6.84 60.20
C ARG A 176 -6.48 5.48 60.58
N MET A 177 -5.67 4.42 60.61
CA MET A 177 -6.09 3.12 61.17
C MET A 177 -5.39 2.74 62.49
N GLN A 178 -4.55 3.60 63.06
CA GLN A 178 -3.90 3.35 64.37
C GLN A 178 -4.56 4.04 65.57
N TRP A 179 -5.65 4.79 65.39
CA TRP A 179 -6.28 5.54 66.48
C TRP A 179 -7.78 5.28 66.60
N GLN A 180 -8.23 4.02 66.66
CA GLN A 180 -9.59 3.71 67.14
C GLN A 180 -9.81 2.21 67.44
N TYR A 181 -8.97 1.61 68.27
CA TYR A 181 -9.41 0.48 69.11
C TYR A 181 -8.89 0.71 70.53
N PRO A 182 -9.78 0.93 71.53
CA PRO A 182 -9.34 1.02 72.91
C PRO A 182 -8.67 -0.30 73.30
N ARG A 183 -7.50 -0.20 73.95
CA ARG A 183 -6.85 -1.32 74.65
C ARG A 183 -7.87 -2.03 75.54
N ILE A 184 -8.42 -3.15 75.06
CA ILE A 184 -8.98 -4.15 75.94
C ILE A 184 -7.79 -4.76 76.65
N LYS A 185 -7.69 -4.49 77.95
CA LYS A 185 -6.69 -5.09 78.83
C LYS A 185 -6.86 -6.61 78.75
N PHE A 186 -5.94 -7.29 78.07
CA PHE A 186 -5.73 -8.72 78.26
C PHE A 186 -5.03 -8.90 79.61
N THR A 187 -5.80 -8.78 80.69
CA THR A 187 -5.46 -9.41 81.96
C THR A 187 -5.78 -10.89 81.82
N GLY A 188 -4.78 -11.73 82.04
CA GLY A 188 -4.90 -13.17 81.88
C GLY A 188 -5.97 -13.79 82.77
N LEU A 189 -6.63 -14.81 82.22
CA LEU A 189 -7.16 -15.93 82.97
C LEU A 189 -7.20 -17.13 82.05
N LEU A 190 -6.68 -18.23 82.60
CA LEU A 190 -6.64 -19.57 82.05
C LEU A 190 -8.03 -20.06 81.61
N PHE A 191 -8.02 -21.07 80.73
CA PHE A 191 -8.83 -22.30 80.66
C PHE A 191 -8.89 -22.70 79.18
N CYS A 192 -8.05 -23.61 78.69
CA CYS A 192 -8.23 -25.07 78.78
C CYS A 192 -9.67 -25.48 78.46
N PHE A 193 -9.95 -26.05 77.28
CA PHE A 193 -10.61 -27.35 77.12
C PHE A 193 -10.62 -27.80 75.65
N TYR A 194 -10.21 -29.05 75.47
CA TYR A 194 -10.38 -29.94 74.33
C TYR A 194 -11.78 -29.86 73.68
N ILE A 195 -11.87 -30.02 72.36
CA ILE A 195 -12.17 -31.27 71.62
C ILE A 195 -11.73 -31.09 70.17
#